data_AF-A0A1E4SKJ5-F1
#
_entry.id   AF-A0A1E4SKJ5-F1
#
_cell.length_a   1.000
_cell.length_b   1.000
_cell.length_c   1.000
_cell.angle_alpha   90.00
_cell.angle_beta   90.00
_cell.angle_gamma   90.00
#
_symmetry.space_group_name_H-M   'P 1'
#
loop_
_entity.id
_entity.type
_entity.pdbx_description
1 polymer ?
#
loop_
_entity_poly.entity_id
_entity_poly.type
_entity_poly.pdbx_seq_one_letter_code
_entity_poly.pdbx_strand_id
1 'polypeptide(L)'
;MITKYFTNVVVKFDPFTAGGRSARLFLARVPSSAKISCKVLTKTSTDKPSIEVTFRDKNVMKADPVNMNITELREYFDTHSRKLAIQDAIKE
;
A
#
# COMPACT_ATOMS: atom_id res chain seq x y z
N MET A 1 -3.73 -7.39 -7.29
CA MET A 1 -2.67 -6.55 -6.73
C MET A 1 -1.51 -6.62 -7.68
N ILE A 2 -1.38 -5.61 -8.53
CA ILE A 2 -0.30 -5.43 -9.49
C ILE A 2 0.78 -4.63 -8.78
N THR A 3 1.83 -5.32 -8.34
CA THR A 3 2.89 -4.73 -7.52
C THR A 3 4.18 -4.43 -8.27
N LYS A 4 4.25 -4.76 -9.58
CA LYS A 4 5.39 -4.51 -10.47
C LYS A 4 5.88 -3.04 -10.42
N TYR A 5 4.94 -2.11 -10.24
CA TYR A 5 5.19 -0.67 -10.29
C TYR A 5 5.46 -0.02 -8.93
N PHE A 6 5.45 -0.78 -7.83
CA PHE A 6 5.71 -0.23 -6.50
C PHE A 6 7.20 -0.04 -6.29
N THR A 7 7.61 1.10 -5.73
CA THR A 7 9.02 1.43 -5.46
C THR A 7 9.29 1.54 -3.96
N ASN A 8 8.45 2.27 -3.24
CA ASN A 8 8.55 2.44 -1.80
C ASN A 8 7.17 2.25 -1.16
N VAL A 9 7.11 1.47 -0.09
CA VAL A 9 5.89 1.14 0.61
C VAL A 9 6.10 1.44 2.09
N VAL A 10 5.38 2.45 2.59
CA VAL A 10 5.40 2.85 4.00
C VAL A 10 4.09 2.45 4.64
N VAL A 11 4.14 1.59 5.66
CA VAL A 11 2.94 1.09 6.34
C VAL A 11 3.03 1.39 7.82
N LYS A 12 2.07 2.19 8.30
CA LYS A 12 1.88 2.52 9.71
C LYS A 12 0.58 1.88 10.18
N PHE A 13 0.63 0.97 11.13
CA PHE A 13 -0.58 0.29 11.59
C PHE A 13 -0.49 -0.17 13.04
N ASP A 14 -1.64 -0.26 13.71
CA ASP A 14 -1.78 -0.92 15.00
C ASP A 14 -2.23 -2.37 14.77
N PRO A 15 -1.46 -3.38 15.21
CA PRO A 15 -1.75 -4.79 14.98
C PRO A 15 -3.00 -5.30 15.73
N PHE A 16 -3.43 -4.59 16.78
CA PHE A 16 -4.57 -4.96 17.63
C PHE A 16 -5.90 -4.38 17.14
N THR A 17 -5.88 -3.47 16.16
CA THR A 17 -7.09 -2.91 15.55
C THR A 17 -7.56 -3.71 14.35
N ALA A 18 -8.84 -3.55 13.96
CA ALA A 18 -9.40 -4.18 12.76
C ALA A 18 -8.58 -3.85 11.49
N GLY A 19 -8.12 -2.59 11.37
CA GLY A 19 -7.26 -2.15 10.26
C GLY A 19 -5.88 -2.80 10.25
N GLY A 20 -5.40 -3.29 11.39
CA GLY A 20 -4.15 -4.04 11.50
C GLY A 20 -4.17 -5.37 10.74
N ARG A 21 -5.34 -5.98 10.54
CA ARG A 21 -5.48 -7.18 9.70
C ARG A 21 -5.27 -6.84 8.22
N SER A 22 -5.94 -5.81 7.72
CA SER A 22 -5.82 -5.34 6.34
C SER A 22 -4.39 -4.93 6.00
N ALA A 23 -3.72 -4.18 6.88
CA ALA A 23 -2.33 -3.76 6.70
C ALA A 23 -1.35 -4.95 6.60
N ARG A 24 -1.50 -5.98 7.45
CA ARG A 24 -0.67 -7.19 7.40
C ARG A 24 -0.89 -8.00 6.12
N LEU A 25 -2.14 -8.16 5.70
CA LEU A 25 -2.47 -8.86 4.45
C LEU A 25 -1.95 -8.09 3.21
N PHE A 26 -1.96 -6.76 3.27
CA PHE A 26 -1.37 -5.93 2.23
C PHE A 26 0.15 -6.14 2.17
N LEU A 27 0.85 -6.02 3.30
CA LEU A 27 2.30 -6.23 3.40
C LEU A 27 2.73 -7.61 2.88
N ALA A 28 1.96 -8.66 3.17
CA ALA A 28 2.26 -10.02 2.70
C ALA A 28 2.22 -10.18 1.17
N ARG A 29 1.59 -9.25 0.45
CA ARG A 29 1.48 -9.25 -1.02
C ARG A 29 2.48 -8.31 -1.69
N VAL A 30 3.20 -7.49 -0.93
CA VAL A 30 4.23 -6.59 -1.47
C VAL A 30 5.47 -7.41 -1.83
N PRO A 31 6.03 -7.25 -3.04
CA PRO A 31 7.21 -7.99 -3.47
C PRO A 31 8.44 -7.51 -2.72
N SER A 32 9.42 -8.39 -2.56
CA SER A 32 10.72 -8.09 -1.93
C SER A 32 11.56 -7.05 -2.68
N SER A 33 11.20 -6.74 -3.93
CA SER A 33 11.87 -5.70 -4.74
C SER A 33 11.51 -4.27 -4.33
N ALA A 34 10.39 -4.07 -3.64
CA ALA A 34 10.00 -2.75 -3.14
C ALA A 34 10.70 -2.47 -1.80
N LYS A 35 11.09 -1.20 -1.58
CA LYS A 35 11.56 -0.77 -0.26
C LYS A 35 10.37 -0.75 0.69
N ILE A 36 10.45 -1.46 1.81
CA ILE A 36 9.37 -1.54 2.79
C ILE A 36 9.82 -0.84 4.07
N SER A 37 9.01 0.12 4.53
CA SER A 37 9.16 0.75 5.85
C SER A 37 7.90 0.48 6.65
N CYS A 38 8.03 -0.23 7.77
CA CYS A 38 6.91 -0.54 8.65
C CYS A 38 7.08 0.16 10.00
N LYS A 39 6.02 0.83 10.47
CA LYS A 39 5.94 1.38 11.82
C LYS A 39 4.74 0.77 12.53
N VAL A 40 5.01 -0.03 13.55
CA VAL A 40 3.97 -0.59 14.42
C VAL A 40 3.57 0.48 15.42
N LEU A 41 2.29 0.82 15.45
CA LEU A 41 1.73 1.79 16.38
C LEU A 41 1.32 1.06 17.67
N THR A 42 1.64 1.66 18.82
CA THR A 42 1.20 1.19 20.13
C THR A 42 -0.11 1.89 20.53
N LYS A 43 -0.84 1.35 21.51
CA LYS A 43 -2.07 1.95 22.05
C LYS A 43 -1.91 3.40 22.53
N THR A 44 -0.70 3.80 22.91
CA THR A 44 -0.36 5.17 23.35
C THR A 44 -0.06 6.12 22.20
N SER A 45 0.04 5.63 20.97
CA SER A 45 0.39 6.42 19.80
C SER A 45 -0.85 7.16 19.28
N THR A 46 -0.76 8.49 19.15
CA THR A 46 -1.79 9.34 18.52
C THR A 46 -1.71 9.34 16.99
N ASP A 47 -0.69 8.68 16.43
CA ASP A 47 -0.50 8.52 15.00
C ASP A 47 -1.66 7.72 14.37
N LYS A 48 -2.19 8.22 13.25
CA LYS A 48 -3.22 7.51 12.48
C LYS A 48 -2.60 6.38 11.63
N PRO A 49 -3.19 5.18 11.60
CA PRO A 49 -2.80 4.14 10.66
C PRO A 49 -2.87 4.65 9.21
N SER A 50 -1.87 4.31 8.40
CA SER A 50 -1.83 4.70 6.99
C SER A 50 -0.94 3.75 6.19
N ILE A 51 -1.33 3.53 4.93
CA ILE A 51 -0.56 2.82 3.92
C ILE A 51 -0.22 3.82 2.83
N GLU A 52 1.06 4.01 2.57
CA GLU A 52 1.56 4.91 1.54
C GLU A 52 2.39 4.11 0.54
N VAL A 53 2.01 4.18 -0.73
CA VAL A 53 2.68 3.48 -1.83
C VAL A 53 3.20 4.53 -2.80
N THR A 54 4.51 4.53 -3.00
CA THR A 54 5.18 5.26 -4.06
C THR A 54 5.36 4.34 -5.27
N PHE A 55 5.04 4.85 -6.44
CA PHE A 55 5.12 4.13 -7.71
C PHE A 55 6.36 4.54 -8.51
N ARG A 56 6.65 3.83 -9.62
CA ARG A 56 7.79 4.11 -10.50
C ARG A 56 7.74 5.49 -11.16
N ASP A 57 6.55 6.01 -11.40
CA ASP A 57 6.29 7.36 -11.92
C ASP A 57 6.44 8.45 -10.84
N LYS A 58 6.90 8.09 -9.63
CA LYS A 58 7.00 8.96 -8.44
C LYS A 58 5.65 9.41 -7.88
N ASN A 59 4.54 8.86 -8.38
CA ASN A 59 3.24 9.12 -7.80
C ASN A 59 3.13 8.44 -6.44
N VAL A 60 2.46 9.10 -5.50
CA VAL A 60 2.30 8.64 -4.12
C VAL A 60 0.81 8.53 -3.82
N MET A 61 0.36 7.31 -3.51
CA MET A 61 -1.01 7.04 -3.09
C MET A 61 -1.05 6.69 -1.61
N LYS A 62 -2.02 7.28 -0.91
CA LYS A 62 -2.24 7.05 0.53
C LYS A 62 -3.61 6.44 0.74
N ALA A 63 -3.66 5.40 1.57
CA ALA A 63 -4.89 4.73 1.94
C ALA A 63 -4.93 4.50 3.46
N ASP A 64 -6.14 4.51 4.01
CA ASP A 64 -6.37 4.24 5.43
C ASP A 64 -6.83 2.78 5.61
N PRO A 65 -6.03 1.92 6.25
CA PRO A 65 -6.38 0.52 6.45
C PRO A 65 -7.51 0.31 7.46
N VAL A 66 -7.91 1.33 8.23
CA VAL A 66 -9.02 1.25 9.19
C VAL A 66 -10.36 1.36 8.48
N ASN A 67 -10.44 2.24 7.47
CA ASN A 67 -11.66 2.52 6.73
C ASN A 67 -11.80 1.68 5.46
N MET A 68 -10.70 1.12 4.96
CA MET A 68 -10.70 0.31 3.73
C MET A 68 -10.39 -1.17 4.00
N ASN A 69 -11.20 -2.03 3.40
CA ASN A 69 -10.96 -3.47 3.38
C ASN A 69 -9.79 -3.82 2.45
N ILE A 70 -9.20 -5.00 2.64
CA ILE A 70 -8.09 -5.48 1.79
C ILE A 70 -8.45 -5.55 0.29
N THR A 71 -9.72 -5.80 -0.04
CA THR A 71 -10.20 -5.82 -1.43
C THR A 71 -10.25 -4.42 -2.02
N GLU A 72 -10.69 -3.43 -1.23
CA GLU A 72 -10.74 -2.02 -1.64
C GLU A 72 -9.34 -1.43 -1.75
N LEU A 73 -8.45 -1.73 -0.80
CA LEU A 73 -7.03 -1.37 -0.87
C LEU A 73 -6.39 -1.93 -2.15
N ARG A 74 -6.69 -3.19 -2.48
CA ARG A 74 -6.20 -3.82 -3.71
C ARG A 74 -6.70 -3.05 -4.93
N GLU A 75 -7.99 -2.76 -5.02
CA GLU A 75 -8.57 -2.07 -6.19
C GLU A 75 -8.06 -0.63 -6.32
N TYR A 76 -7.89 0.05 -5.19
CA TYR A 76 -7.37 1.41 -5.12
C TYR A 76 -5.95 1.52 -5.72
N PHE A 77 -5.03 0.64 -5.30
CA PHE A 77 -3.67 0.63 -5.85
C PHE A 77 -3.61 0.01 -7.26
N ASP A 78 -4.44 -1.00 -7.56
CA ASP A 78 -4.50 -1.63 -8.89
C ASP A 78 -4.96 -0.64 -9.96
N THR A 79 -5.81 0.33 -9.62
CA THR A 79 -6.26 1.37 -10.55
C THR A 79 -5.09 2.17 -11.13
N HIS A 80 -4.13 2.59 -10.30
CA HIS A 80 -2.96 3.31 -10.78
C HIS A 80 -1.96 2.39 -11.48
N SER A 81 -1.73 1.18 -10.94
CA SER A 81 -0.88 0.18 -11.60
C SER A 81 -1.38 -0.18 -13.01
N ARG A 82 -2.70 -0.27 -13.24
CA ARG A 82 -3.28 -0.54 -14.57
C ARG A 82 -3.04 0.62 -15.53
N LYS A 83 -3.15 1.87 -15.07
CA LYS A 83 -2.81 3.04 -15.90
C LYS A 83 -1.34 3.00 -16.33
N LEU A 84 -0.44 2.67 -15.41
CA LEU A 84 0.98 2.50 -15.72
C LEU A 84 1.22 1.34 -16.68
N ALA A 85 0.52 0.21 -16.53
CA ALA A 85 0.63 -0.93 -17.45
C ALA A 85 0.21 -0.58 -18.88
N ILE A 86 -0.88 0.19 -19.05
CA ILE A 86 -1.33 0.67 -20.36
C ILE A 86 -0.29 1.64 -20.95
N GLN A 87 0.26 2.54 -20.14
CA GLN A 87 1.32 3.46 -20.59
C GLN A 87 2.61 2.75 -20.99
N ASP A 88 2.98 1.68 -20.29
CA ASP A 88 4.13 0.81 -20.60
C ASP A 88 3.91 0.15 -21.98
N ALA A 89 2.74 -0.44 -22.19
CA ALA A 89 2.39 -1.16 -23.41
C ALA A 89 2.25 -0.28 -24.66
N ILE A 90 1.93 1.02 -24.50
CA ILE A 90 1.85 1.97 -25.63
C ILE A 90 3.25 2.46 -26.04
N LYS A 91 4.21 2.44 -25.12
CA LYS A 91 5.59 2.91 -25.36
C LYS A 91 6.50 1.82 -25.93
N GLU A 92 6.08 0.56 -25.84
CA GLU A 92 6.72 -0.61 -26.43
C GLU A 92 6.32 -0.77 -27.90
#